data_AF-A0A2G5V6A5-F1
#
_entry.id   AF-A0A2G5V6A5-F1
#
_cell.length_a   1.000
_cell.length_b   1.000
_cell.length_c   1.000
_cell.angle_alpha   90.00
_cell.angle_beta   90.00
_cell.angle_gamma   90.00
#
_symmetry.space_group_name_H-M   'P 1'
#
loop_
_entity.id
_entity.type
_entity.pdbx_description
1 polymer ?
#
loop_
_entity_poly.entity_id
_entity_poly.type
_entity_poly.pdbx_seq_one_letter_code
_entity_poly.pdbx_strand_id
1 'polypeptide(L)'
;MIRHSLVFLISFSILVSGSFFEESACEDDPTIDCASFKANQKCTDDTLMPLLTKLCPVTCDLCPSTVSPTTAAPCEDAPGSNCADFKNLCNNAKYIPMLKTFCPVTCNMCPGATTVSPPTPSPNCHDNESQCQAWKKNGYCEQTFYSCAQRTKMCAKTCGFCTPGSCKD
;
A
#
# COMPACT_ATOMS: atom_id res chain seq x y z
N MET A 1 9.65 27.51 59.74
CA MET A 1 9.34 28.79 59.09
C MET A 1 8.97 28.46 57.64
N ILE A 2 7.72 28.12 57.31
CA ILE A 2 6.50 28.95 57.21
C ILE A 2 6.51 29.80 55.93
N ARG A 3 5.45 29.60 55.12
CA ARG A 3 4.83 30.41 54.03
C ARG A 3 5.11 29.97 52.58
N HIS A 4 4.15 29.30 51.93
CA HIS A 4 2.95 29.86 51.23
C HIS A 4 3.35 30.38 49.83
N SER A 5 2.75 29.99 48.69
CA SER A 5 1.32 29.82 48.43
C SER A 5 1.03 29.16 47.06
N LEU A 6 -0.02 28.33 47.05
CA LEU A 6 -1.16 28.24 46.10
C LEU A 6 -0.89 27.98 44.59
N VAL A 7 -1.15 26.76 44.11
CA VAL A 7 -2.41 26.24 43.51
C VAL A 7 -2.56 26.61 42.03
N PHE A 8 -2.44 25.60 41.15
CA PHE A 8 -3.45 25.32 40.14
C PHE A 8 -3.55 23.80 39.95
N LEU A 9 -4.57 23.23 40.58
CA LEU A 9 -5.09 21.91 40.28
C LEU A 9 -5.73 21.95 38.89
N ILE A 10 -5.20 21.19 37.94
CA ILE A 10 -6.02 20.64 36.86
C ILE A 10 -5.60 19.20 36.62
N SER A 11 -6.44 18.31 37.12
CA SER A 11 -6.42 16.89 36.85
C SER A 11 -6.74 16.66 35.38
N PHE A 12 -5.81 16.09 34.62
CA PHE A 12 -6.16 15.33 33.43
C PHE A 12 -5.15 14.19 33.26
N SER A 13 -5.61 13.00 33.62
CA SER A 13 -5.03 11.71 33.22
C SER A 13 -4.82 11.68 31.71
N ILE A 14 -3.76 11.00 31.23
CA ILE A 14 -3.39 10.58 29.85
C ILE A 14 -1.91 10.97 29.65
N LEU A 15 -0.96 10.13 29.21
CA LEU A 15 -0.90 8.74 28.76
C LEU A 15 0.59 8.33 28.86
N VAL A 16 0.79 7.01 28.98
CA VAL A 16 2.01 6.25 28.62
C VAL A 16 3.02 7.07 27.83
N SER A 17 4.21 7.24 28.40
CA SER A 17 5.42 7.71 27.71
C SER A 17 5.81 6.68 26.63
N GLY A 18 5.04 6.66 25.55
CA GLY A 18 5.52 6.21 24.26
C GLY A 18 6.66 7.15 23.91
N SER A 19 7.84 6.58 23.73
CA SER A 19 8.97 7.24 23.12
C SER A 19 8.44 8.05 21.93
N PHE A 20 8.53 9.37 22.01
CA PHE A 20 8.43 10.24 20.86
C PHE A 20 9.56 9.78 19.92
N PHE A 21 9.24 8.87 19.01
CA PHE A 21 10.01 8.74 17.78
C PHE A 21 9.73 10.03 17.05
N GLU A 22 10.62 11.01 17.24
CA GLU A 22 10.71 12.14 16.33
C GLU A 22 10.99 11.51 14.96
N GLU A 23 9.96 11.42 14.12
CA GLU A 23 10.08 10.97 12.74
C GLU A 23 11.01 11.97 12.06
N SER A 24 12.31 11.66 12.00
CA SER A 24 13.27 12.50 11.30
C SER A 24 12.93 12.40 9.81
N ALA A 25 12.20 13.40 9.30
CA ALA A 25 11.97 13.55 7.88
C ALA A 25 13.31 13.53 7.16
N CYS A 26 13.44 12.69 6.14
CA CYS A 26 14.66 12.62 5.37
C CYS A 26 14.68 13.77 4.37
N GLU A 27 15.27 14.89 4.77
CA GLU A 27 15.33 16.13 4.00
C GLU A 27 16.75 16.68 4.05
N ASP A 28 17.15 17.39 3.00
CA ASP A 28 18.43 18.09 2.97
C ASP A 28 18.34 19.40 3.78
N ASP A 29 19.42 19.74 4.47
CA ASP A 29 19.53 20.97 5.24
C ASP A 29 19.64 22.18 4.27
N PRO A 30 18.71 23.15 4.35
CA PRO A 30 18.68 24.28 3.41
C PRO A 30 19.84 25.26 3.60
N THR A 31 20.62 25.14 4.68
CA THR A 31 21.81 25.96 4.94
C THR A 31 23.08 25.41 4.30
N ILE A 32 23.02 24.17 3.80
CA ILE A 32 24.15 23.45 3.22
C ILE A 32 23.94 23.27 1.71
N ASP A 33 24.94 23.60 0.91
CA ASP A 33 24.90 23.38 -0.54
C ASP A 33 25.21 21.92 -0.89
N CYS A 34 24.23 21.05 -0.65
CA CYS A 34 24.33 19.61 -0.90
C CYS A 34 24.62 19.29 -2.38
N ALA A 35 24.14 20.12 -3.33
CA ALA A 35 24.38 19.93 -4.76
C ALA A 35 25.87 20.04 -5.10
N SER A 36 26.58 20.98 -4.49
CA SER A 36 28.03 21.09 -4.62
C SER A 36 28.77 19.88 -4.04
N PHE A 37 28.33 19.34 -2.91
CA PHE A 37 28.94 18.13 -2.35
C PHE A 37 28.74 16.91 -3.24
N LYS A 38 27.56 16.74 -3.86
CA LYS A 38 27.31 15.69 -4.86
C LYS A 38 28.17 15.88 -6.11
N ALA A 39 28.24 17.10 -6.65
CA ALA A 39 29.02 17.42 -7.84
C ALA A 39 30.54 17.18 -7.66
N ASN A 40 31.06 17.42 -6.45
CA ASN A 40 32.45 17.20 -6.09
C ASN A 40 32.75 15.77 -5.57
N GLN A 41 31.82 14.82 -5.75
CA GLN A 41 31.94 13.42 -5.30
C GLN A 41 32.25 13.27 -3.80
N LYS A 42 31.73 14.19 -2.97
CA LYS A 42 31.92 14.17 -1.52
C LYS A 42 30.96 13.24 -0.79
N CYS A 43 29.87 12.83 -1.44
CA CYS A 43 28.95 11.80 -0.94
C CYS A 43 29.60 10.40 -0.83
N THR A 44 30.83 10.21 -1.31
CA THR A 44 31.60 8.97 -1.20
C THR A 44 32.87 9.13 -0.36
N ASP A 45 33.04 10.28 0.31
CA ASP A 45 34.21 10.57 1.14
C ASP A 45 33.94 10.14 2.59
N ASP A 46 34.60 9.08 3.04
CA ASP A 46 34.40 8.45 4.36
C ASP A 46 34.56 9.44 5.54
N THR A 47 35.33 10.52 5.36
CA THR A 47 35.53 11.53 6.40
C THR A 47 34.33 12.47 6.56
N LEU A 48 33.57 12.68 5.48
CA LEU A 48 32.42 13.58 5.41
C LEU A 48 31.09 12.85 5.49
N MET A 49 31.08 11.53 5.25
CA MET A 49 29.91 10.67 5.36
C MET A 49 29.04 10.92 6.61
N PRO A 50 29.54 10.93 7.85
CA PRO A 50 28.68 11.13 9.03
C PRO A 50 27.99 12.51 9.07
N LEU A 51 28.59 13.51 8.44
CA LEU A 51 28.01 14.85 8.32
C LEU A 51 26.97 14.89 7.19
N LEU A 52 27.27 14.27 6.04
CA LEU A 52 26.38 14.22 4.89
C LEU A 52 25.16 13.33 5.12
N THR A 53 25.27 12.27 5.93
CA THR A 53 24.11 11.46 6.37
C THR A 53 23.12 12.27 7.21
N LYS A 54 23.58 13.34 7.86
CA LYS A 54 22.71 14.21 8.67
C LYS A 54 22.21 15.43 7.92
N LEU A 55 23.07 16.03 7.09
CA LEU A 55 22.82 17.32 6.45
C LEU A 55 22.34 17.21 5.00
N CYS A 56 22.74 16.16 4.28
CA CYS A 56 22.40 15.98 2.87
C CYS A 56 21.93 14.55 2.55
N PRO A 57 21.03 13.95 3.36
CA PRO A 57 20.67 12.55 3.17
C PRO A 57 19.86 12.29 1.91
N VAL A 58 19.11 13.27 1.38
CA VAL A 58 18.37 13.12 0.11
C VAL A 58 19.35 13.25 -1.04
N THR A 59 20.13 14.33 -1.07
CA THR A 59 21.07 14.59 -2.17
C THR A 59 22.14 13.51 -2.29
N CYS A 60 22.64 12.97 -1.18
CA CYS A 60 23.61 11.87 -1.20
C CYS A 60 22.96 10.48 -1.25
N ASP A 61 21.65 10.38 -1.43
CA ASP A 61 20.92 9.10 -1.53
C ASP A 61 21.09 8.21 -0.27
N LEU A 62 21.28 8.84 0.91
CA LEU A 62 21.49 8.22 2.22
C LEU A 62 20.21 8.12 3.05
N CYS A 63 19.09 8.58 2.51
CA CYS A 63 17.81 8.39 3.15
C CYS A 63 17.57 6.90 3.42
N PRO A 64 17.11 6.55 4.63
CA PRO A 64 16.60 5.22 4.87
C PRO A 64 15.41 5.03 3.93
N SER A 65 15.64 4.35 2.81
CA SER A 65 14.55 3.82 2.02
C SER A 65 13.78 2.93 2.99
N THR A 66 12.51 3.23 3.21
CA THR A 66 11.57 2.34 3.88
C THR A 66 11.29 1.09 3.03
N VAL A 67 12.30 0.57 2.33
CA VAL A 67 12.42 -0.85 2.09
C VAL A 67 12.64 -1.47 3.46
N SER A 68 11.52 -1.78 4.12
CA SER A 68 11.44 -2.84 5.11
C SER A 68 12.39 -3.95 4.67
N PRO A 69 13.28 -4.46 5.53
CA PRO A 69 14.34 -5.35 5.12
C PRO A 69 13.74 -6.49 4.32
N THR A 70 14.01 -6.50 3.01
CA THR A 70 13.63 -7.57 2.08
C THR A 70 14.52 -8.78 2.35
N THR A 71 14.53 -9.26 3.59
CA THR A 71 14.72 -10.68 3.85
C THR A 71 13.30 -11.22 3.89
N ALA A 72 12.67 -11.29 2.73
CA ALA A 72 11.40 -11.99 2.59
C ALA A 72 11.65 -13.42 3.07
N ALA A 73 11.18 -13.73 4.28
CA ALA A 73 10.94 -15.10 4.63
C ALA A 73 10.13 -15.72 3.48
N PRO A 74 10.43 -16.95 3.06
CA PRO A 74 9.63 -17.61 2.04
C PRO A 74 8.16 -17.53 2.48
N CYS A 75 7.31 -17.01 1.59
CA CYS A 75 5.90 -16.93 1.89
C CYS A 75 5.35 -18.34 1.91
N GLU A 76 5.08 -18.84 3.11
CA GLU A 76 4.61 -20.19 3.37
C GLU A 76 3.40 -20.12 4.31
N ASP A 77 2.50 -21.08 4.20
CA ASP A 77 1.40 -21.22 5.15
C ASP A 77 1.94 -21.71 6.49
N ALA A 78 1.37 -21.21 7.58
CA ALA A 78 1.83 -21.50 8.92
C ALA A 78 1.67 -23.01 9.23
N PRO A 79 2.72 -23.69 9.72
CA PRO A 79 2.62 -25.10 10.07
C PRO A 79 1.60 -25.30 11.19
N GLY A 80 0.63 -26.21 10.99
CA GLY A 80 -0.46 -26.47 11.95
C GLY A 80 -1.72 -25.62 11.74
N SER A 81 -1.78 -24.82 10.67
CA SER A 81 -3.00 -24.11 10.29
C SER A 81 -3.80 -24.88 9.23
N ASN A 82 -5.12 -24.97 9.41
CA ASN A 82 -6.03 -25.64 8.45
C ASN A 82 -6.37 -24.71 7.28
N CYS A 83 -5.36 -24.21 6.56
CA CYS A 83 -5.57 -23.24 5.48
C CYS A 83 -6.53 -23.75 4.40
N ALA A 84 -6.53 -25.06 4.12
CA ALA A 84 -7.46 -25.69 3.18
C ALA A 84 -8.94 -25.46 3.55
N ASP A 85 -9.28 -25.50 4.85
CA ASP A 85 -10.64 -25.29 5.34
C ASP A 85 -11.04 -23.81 5.28
N PHE A 86 -10.07 -22.91 5.44
CA PHE A 86 -10.30 -21.47 5.44
C PHE A 86 -10.20 -20.82 4.05
N LYS A 87 -9.98 -21.60 2.99
CA LYS A 87 -9.90 -21.09 1.61
C LYS A 87 -11.13 -20.28 1.19
N ASN A 88 -12.32 -20.68 1.64
CA ASN A 88 -13.57 -19.97 1.37
C ASN A 88 -13.68 -18.62 2.12
N LEU A 89 -12.88 -18.43 3.17
CA LEU A 89 -12.84 -17.21 3.98
C LEU A 89 -11.80 -16.20 3.49
N CYS A 90 -10.96 -16.53 2.51
CA CYS A 90 -9.99 -15.61 1.92
C CYS A 90 -10.65 -14.33 1.36
N ASN A 91 -11.94 -14.40 0.98
CA ASN A 91 -12.72 -13.28 0.47
C ASN A 91 -13.52 -12.54 1.56
N ASN A 92 -13.47 -13.00 2.82
CA ASN A 92 -14.22 -12.41 3.91
C ASN A 92 -13.35 -11.40 4.67
N ALA A 93 -13.69 -10.11 4.56
CA ALA A 93 -12.94 -8.99 5.14
C ALA A 93 -12.60 -9.15 6.63
N LYS A 94 -13.44 -9.85 7.40
CA LYS A 94 -13.21 -10.13 8.82
C LYS A 94 -12.01 -11.05 9.05
N TYR A 95 -11.75 -11.99 8.15
CA TYR A 95 -10.72 -13.02 8.28
C TYR A 95 -9.45 -12.74 7.47
N ILE A 96 -9.47 -11.74 6.57
CA ILE A 96 -8.30 -11.28 5.82
C ILE A 96 -7.04 -11.05 6.68
N PRO A 97 -7.06 -10.30 7.81
CA PRO A 97 -5.84 -10.05 8.58
C PRO A 97 -5.24 -11.33 9.18
N MET A 98 -6.10 -12.27 9.60
CA MET A 98 -5.70 -13.57 10.12
C MET A 98 -5.12 -14.44 8.98
N LEU A 99 -5.82 -14.54 7.86
CA LEU A 99 -5.39 -15.38 6.73
C LEU A 99 -4.15 -14.84 6.04
N LYS A 100 -3.95 -13.52 6.00
CA LYS A 100 -2.70 -12.92 5.54
C LYS A 100 -1.50 -13.28 6.41
N THR A 101 -1.73 -13.61 7.69
CA THR A 101 -0.68 -13.96 8.65
C THR A 101 -0.43 -15.46 8.67
N PHE A 102 -1.48 -16.28 8.65
CA PHE A 102 -1.38 -17.74 8.82
C PHE A 102 -1.48 -18.53 7.51
N CYS A 103 -2.20 -18.01 6.52
CA CYS A 103 -2.46 -18.69 5.25
C CYS A 103 -2.16 -17.79 4.02
N PRO A 104 -1.02 -17.08 3.98
CA PRO A 104 -0.74 -16.13 2.92
C PRO A 104 -0.58 -16.81 1.55
N VAL A 105 -0.17 -18.08 1.47
CA VAL A 105 -0.08 -18.80 0.20
C VAL A 105 -1.45 -19.27 -0.23
N THR A 106 -2.19 -19.95 0.65
CA THR A 106 -3.53 -20.47 0.33
C THR A 106 -4.50 -19.35 -0.10
N CYS A 107 -4.37 -18.16 0.48
CA CYS A 107 -5.17 -16.99 0.12
C CYS A 107 -4.51 -16.04 -0.90
N ASN A 108 -3.33 -16.37 -1.44
CA ASN A 108 -2.56 -15.53 -2.38
C ASN A 108 -2.27 -14.10 -1.86
N MET A 109 -1.96 -13.96 -0.57
CA MET A 109 -1.72 -12.70 0.14
C MET A 109 -0.23 -12.46 0.52
N CYS A 110 0.70 -13.17 -0.13
CA CYS A 110 2.14 -13.04 0.13
C CYS A 110 2.68 -11.62 -0.02
N PRO A 111 3.47 -11.10 0.93
CA PRO A 111 4.15 -9.81 0.78
C PRO A 111 5.23 -9.92 -0.31
N GLY A 112 5.19 -9.04 -1.30
CA GLY A 112 6.10 -9.05 -2.46
C GLY A 112 5.49 -9.62 -3.74
N ALA A 113 4.36 -10.33 -3.64
CA ALA A 113 3.43 -10.34 -4.76
C ALA A 113 2.83 -8.94 -4.81
N THR A 114 3.03 -8.20 -5.90
CA THR A 114 2.26 -7.00 -6.21
C THR A 114 0.80 -7.33 -5.91
N THR A 115 0.31 -6.80 -4.80
CA THR A 115 -1.09 -6.89 -4.42
C THR A 115 -1.84 -6.30 -5.59
N VAL A 116 -2.44 -7.14 -6.43
CA VAL A 116 -3.50 -6.70 -7.31
C VAL A 116 -4.60 -6.36 -6.32
N SER A 117 -4.64 -5.09 -5.92
CA SER A 117 -5.71 -4.52 -5.12
C SER A 117 -7.03 -5.04 -5.69
N PRO A 118 -8.03 -5.40 -4.87
CA PRO A 118 -9.35 -5.75 -5.38
C PRO A 118 -9.71 -4.69 -6.43
N PRO A 119 -9.98 -5.07 -7.68
CA PRO A 119 -10.20 -4.11 -8.75
C PRO A 119 -11.29 -3.18 -8.27
N THR A 120 -10.91 -1.96 -7.89
CA THR A 120 -11.87 -0.99 -7.39
C THR A 120 -12.75 -0.69 -8.59
N PRO A 121 -14.08 -0.84 -8.48
CA PRO A 121 -14.97 -0.54 -9.58
C PRO A 121 -14.63 0.84 -10.11
N SER A 122 -14.43 0.97 -11.43
CA SER A 122 -14.20 2.28 -12.01
C SER A 122 -15.35 3.20 -11.58
N PRO A 123 -15.07 4.38 -10.99
CA PRO A 123 -16.13 5.29 -10.52
C PRO A 123 -17.04 5.74 -11.68
N ASN A 124 -16.59 5.58 -12.93
CA ASN A 124 -17.35 5.85 -14.14
C ASN A 124 -17.89 4.59 -14.82
N CYS A 125 -18.23 3.52 -14.09
CA CYS A 125 -18.86 2.35 -14.70
C CYS A 125 -20.33 2.59 -15.03
N HIS A 126 -20.61 2.77 -16.32
CA HIS A 126 -21.96 2.92 -16.85
C HIS A 126 -22.07 2.22 -18.21
N ASP A 127 -23.30 1.98 -18.64
CA ASP A 127 -23.57 1.56 -20.00
C ASP A 127 -23.60 2.80 -20.89
N ASN A 128 -22.88 2.77 -22.00
CA ASN A 128 -22.86 3.85 -22.98
C ASN A 128 -23.99 3.69 -24.01
N GLU A 129 -24.55 2.47 -24.14
CA GLU A 129 -25.62 2.16 -25.08
C GLU A 129 -26.92 1.77 -24.37
N SER A 130 -28.04 2.21 -24.92
CA SER A 130 -29.39 1.94 -24.41
C SER A 130 -29.83 0.48 -24.62
N GLN A 131 -29.33 -0.16 -25.69
CA GLN A 131 -29.68 -1.52 -26.10
C GLN A 131 -28.89 -2.61 -25.37
N CYS A 132 -28.07 -2.28 -24.37
CA CYS A 132 -27.22 -3.24 -23.67
C CYS A 132 -27.98 -4.44 -23.09
N GLN A 133 -29.22 -4.23 -22.62
CA GLN A 133 -30.07 -5.32 -22.10
C GLN A 133 -30.49 -6.30 -23.20
N ALA A 134 -30.84 -5.80 -24.39
CA ALA A 134 -31.17 -6.64 -25.54
C ALA A 134 -29.93 -7.38 -26.07
N TRP A 135 -28.80 -6.68 -26.14
CA TRP A 135 -27.53 -7.25 -26.59
C TRP A 135 -26.99 -8.33 -25.65
N LYS A 136 -27.10 -8.13 -24.34
CA LYS A 136 -26.79 -9.16 -23.34
C LYS A 136 -27.62 -10.42 -23.55
N LYS A 137 -28.92 -10.30 -23.84
CA LYS A 137 -29.79 -11.44 -24.17
C LYS A 137 -29.37 -12.16 -25.45
N ASN A 138 -28.79 -11.43 -26.41
CA ASN A 138 -28.23 -11.97 -27.65
C ASN A 138 -26.78 -12.47 -27.52
N GLY A 139 -26.23 -12.52 -26.30
CA GLY A 139 -24.88 -13.05 -26.03
C GLY A 139 -23.73 -12.05 -26.21
N TYR A 140 -24.00 -10.75 -26.36
CA TYR A 140 -22.96 -9.73 -26.60
C TYR A 140 -21.81 -9.74 -25.59
N CYS A 141 -22.09 -10.03 -24.31
CA CYS A 141 -21.07 -10.05 -23.27
C CYS A 141 -20.07 -11.21 -23.42
N GLU A 142 -20.45 -12.30 -24.09
CA GLU A 142 -19.67 -13.54 -24.21
C GLU A 142 -19.15 -13.78 -25.63
N GLN A 143 -19.66 -13.04 -26.62
CA GLN A 143 -19.26 -13.14 -28.03
C GLN A 143 -17.82 -12.65 -28.24
N THR A 144 -16.99 -13.48 -28.89
CA THR A 144 -15.61 -13.15 -29.28
C THR A 144 -15.52 -12.28 -30.53
N PHE A 145 -16.64 -12.06 -31.24
CA PHE A 145 -16.71 -11.15 -32.37
C PHE A 145 -16.41 -9.69 -31.98
N TYR A 146 -16.74 -9.31 -30.74
CA TYR A 146 -16.43 -8.00 -30.19
C TYR A 146 -15.29 -8.12 -29.18
N SER A 147 -14.25 -7.30 -29.34
CA SER A 147 -13.16 -7.26 -28.38
C SER A 147 -13.64 -6.88 -26.99
N CYS A 148 -12.92 -7.31 -25.95
CA CYS A 148 -13.22 -6.90 -24.58
C CYS A 148 -13.25 -5.39 -24.39
N ALA A 149 -12.40 -4.65 -25.10
CA ALA A 149 -12.43 -3.19 -25.10
C ALA A 149 -13.77 -2.64 -25.61
N GLN A 150 -14.33 -3.21 -26.68
CA GLN A 150 -15.64 -2.81 -27.22
C GLN A 150 -16.78 -3.20 -26.28
N ARG A 151 -16.78 -4.43 -25.78
CA ARG A 151 -17.83 -4.93 -24.88
C ARG A 151 -17.88 -4.12 -23.58
N THR A 152 -16.71 -3.79 -23.03
CA THR A 152 -16.57 -2.93 -21.85
C THR A 152 -16.98 -1.49 -22.16
N LYS A 153 -16.57 -0.93 -23.30
CA LYS A 153 -16.94 0.45 -23.66
C LYS A 153 -18.44 0.65 -23.87
N MET A 154 -19.13 -0.33 -24.44
CA MET A 154 -20.56 -0.21 -24.75
C MET A 154 -21.45 -0.53 -23.54
N CYS A 155 -21.17 -1.65 -22.87
CA CYS A 155 -22.08 -2.25 -21.90
C CYS A 155 -21.36 -2.72 -20.62
N ALA A 156 -20.38 -1.95 -20.11
CA ALA A 156 -19.60 -2.32 -18.93
C ALA A 156 -20.47 -2.71 -17.74
N LYS A 157 -21.53 -1.97 -17.44
CA LYS A 157 -22.38 -2.23 -16.28
C LYS A 157 -23.28 -3.44 -16.52
N THR A 158 -23.94 -3.50 -17.67
CA THR A 158 -24.86 -4.59 -18.02
C THR A 158 -24.11 -5.93 -18.14
N CYS A 159 -22.89 -5.94 -18.68
CA CYS A 159 -22.05 -7.14 -18.80
C CYS A 159 -21.20 -7.45 -17.56
N GLY A 160 -21.13 -6.56 -16.57
CA GLY A 160 -20.35 -6.80 -15.34
C GLY A 160 -18.84 -6.57 -15.48
N PHE A 161 -18.42 -5.73 -16.44
CA PHE A 161 -17.02 -5.39 -16.71
C PHE A 161 -16.54 -4.13 -15.98
N CYS A 162 -17.23 -3.73 -14.90
CA CYS A 162 -16.84 -2.55 -14.09
C CYS A 162 -15.51 -2.71 -13.35
N THR A 163 -15.00 -3.94 -13.29
CA THR A 163 -13.77 -4.30 -12.60
C THR A 163 -12.66 -4.66 -13.60
N PRO A 164 -11.45 -4.11 -13.43
CA PRO A 164 -10.29 -4.53 -14.22
C PRO A 164 -10.14 -6.05 -14.30
N GLY A 165 -9.99 -6.58 -15.52
CA GLY A 165 -9.80 -8.02 -15.76
C GLY A 165 -11.08 -8.86 -15.83
N SER A 166 -12.27 -8.26 -15.70
CA SER A 166 -13.54 -9.00 -15.77
C SER A 166 -13.96 -9.44 -17.17
N CYS A 167 -13.43 -8.81 -18.21
CA CYS A 167 -13.64 -9.24 -19.58
C CYS A 167 -12.42 -10.06 -20.04
N LYS A 168 -12.70 -11.24 -20.61
CA LYS A 168 -11.69 -12.11 -21.23
C LYS A 168 -12.05 -12.34 -22.71
N ASP A 169 -11.05 -12.22 -23.58
CA ASP A 169 -11.13 -12.57 -25.00
C ASP A 169 -10.79 -14.05 -25.23
#